data_AF-A0A1A8X8K8-F1
#
_entry.id   AF-A0A1A8X8K8-F1
#
_cell.length_a   1.000
_cell.length_b   1.000
_cell.length_c   1.000
_cell.angle_alpha   90.00
_cell.angle_beta   90.00
_cell.angle_gamma   90.00
#
_symmetry.space_group_name_H-M   'P 1'
#
loop_
_entity.id
_entity.type
_entity.pdbx_description
1 polymer ?
#
loop_
_entity_poly.entity_id
_entity_poly.type
_entity_poly.pdbx_seq_one_letter_code
_entity_poly.pdbx_strand_id
1 'polypeptide(L)'
;AKTHTKDKKKSEYNYEYFKDDVTEEAKKLGNVEFNVSFDLLYQLLLYGADEAKMFLEIEKTENILTVLRGFEKKYGYKFVDDESKNNCVSRIKKRLNSFVIEGVLTEEYLKQGEIFFWIEQRVGEEMSVKVYSAKQYPDKRKMCYNKNEIKKVKNDYEKEKCIKYSPEMIHNNIVTVGSFLVDILRESTFIRSKY
;
A
#
# COMPACT_ATOMS: atom_id res chain seq x y z
N ALA A 1 -34.35 -3.80 -23.23
CA ALA A 1 -33.26 -4.06 -22.26
C ALA A 1 -32.64 -2.73 -21.86
N LYS A 2 -32.85 -2.27 -20.62
CA LYS A 2 -32.20 -1.05 -20.10
C LYS A 2 -30.86 -1.49 -19.51
N THR A 3 -29.78 -1.15 -20.18
CA THR A 3 -28.41 -1.28 -19.67
C THR A 3 -28.26 -0.35 -18.47
N HIS A 4 -28.26 -0.92 -17.26
CA HIS A 4 -27.78 -0.22 -16.07
C HIS A 4 -26.26 -0.10 -16.15
N THR A 5 -25.76 0.97 -16.77
CA THR A 5 -24.46 1.52 -16.41
C THR A 5 -24.58 2.03 -14.98
N LYS A 6 -24.26 1.17 -14.00
CA LYS A 6 -23.94 1.62 -12.65
C LYS A 6 -22.76 2.57 -12.79
N ASP A 7 -22.98 3.85 -12.54
CA ASP A 7 -21.91 4.83 -12.38
C ASP A 7 -20.89 4.24 -11.40
N LYS A 8 -19.67 3.96 -11.90
CA LYS A 8 -18.53 3.58 -11.06
C LYS A 8 -18.27 4.75 -10.12
N LYS A 9 -18.84 4.69 -8.92
CA LYS A 9 -18.57 5.65 -7.84
C LYS A 9 -17.08 5.53 -7.55
N LYS A 10 -16.28 6.51 -8.02
CA LYS A 10 -14.86 6.61 -7.68
C LYS A 10 -14.75 6.77 -6.17
N SER A 11 -14.36 5.73 -5.46
CA SER A 11 -13.97 5.81 -4.05
C SER A 11 -12.54 6.32 -4.00
N GLU A 12 -12.37 7.61 -3.75
CA GLU A 12 -11.05 8.19 -3.54
C GLU A 12 -10.65 7.96 -2.08
N TYR A 13 -9.53 7.27 -1.88
CA TYR A 13 -8.96 7.06 -0.55
C TYR A 13 -8.30 8.36 -0.09
N ASN A 14 -8.95 9.06 0.84
CA ASN A 14 -8.48 10.34 1.37
C ASN A 14 -7.63 10.10 2.62
N TYR A 15 -6.38 10.58 2.57
CA TYR A 15 -5.39 10.36 3.62
C TYR A 15 -4.68 11.66 3.99
N GLU A 16 -4.57 11.93 5.30
CA GLU A 16 -3.77 13.02 5.84
C GLU A 16 -2.36 12.50 6.17
N TYR A 17 -1.30 13.15 5.68
CA TYR A 17 0.09 12.71 5.87
C TYR A 17 0.59 12.84 7.30
N PHE A 18 1.64 12.07 7.61
CA PHE A 18 2.30 12.13 8.91
C PHE A 18 2.98 13.48 9.07
N LYS A 19 2.88 14.06 10.26
CA LYS A 19 3.16 15.49 10.48
C LYS A 19 4.64 15.86 10.46
N ASP A 20 5.53 14.87 10.57
CA ASP A 20 6.97 15.08 10.48
C ASP A 20 7.45 15.20 9.02
N ASP A 21 8.76 15.40 8.84
CA ASP A 21 9.42 15.54 7.53
C ASP A 21 9.44 14.22 6.72
N VAL A 22 8.26 13.72 6.37
CA VAL A 22 8.09 12.60 5.46
C VAL A 22 8.58 13.02 4.08
N THR A 23 9.45 12.20 3.50
CA THR A 23 9.98 12.42 2.15
C THR A 23 8.86 12.45 1.10
N GLU A 24 9.01 13.29 0.08
CA GLU A 24 8.03 13.38 -1.01
C GLU A 24 7.89 12.07 -1.77
N GLU A 25 8.95 11.28 -1.87
CA GLU A 25 8.94 9.94 -2.46
C GLU A 25 7.99 9.02 -1.68
N ALA A 26 8.07 9.02 -0.34
CA ALA A 26 7.18 8.23 0.51
C ALA A 26 5.71 8.65 0.36
N LYS A 27 5.43 9.96 0.32
CA LYS A 27 4.06 10.48 0.12
C LYS A 27 3.49 10.07 -1.25
N LYS A 28 4.26 10.27 -2.33
CA LYS A 28 3.81 9.99 -3.69
C LYS A 28 3.64 8.49 -3.95
N LEU A 29 4.62 7.67 -3.59
CA LEU A 29 4.53 6.22 -3.75
C LEU A 29 3.40 5.66 -2.88
N GLY A 30 3.26 6.14 -1.64
CA GLY A 30 2.15 5.80 -0.75
C GLY A 30 0.80 6.08 -1.42
N ASN A 31 0.56 7.31 -1.86
CA ASN A 31 -0.68 7.66 -2.52
C ASN A 31 -1.00 6.76 -3.72
N VAL A 32 -0.04 6.53 -4.60
CA VAL A 32 -0.21 5.69 -5.78
C VAL A 32 -0.57 4.27 -5.34
N GLU A 33 0.24 3.66 -4.48
CA GLU A 33 0.11 2.25 -4.11
C GLU A 33 -1.18 1.97 -3.32
N PHE A 34 -1.51 2.80 -2.34
CA PHE A 34 -2.70 2.61 -1.50
C PHE A 34 -3.98 2.94 -2.25
N ASN A 35 -4.04 3.99 -3.07
CA ASN A 35 -5.23 4.27 -3.86
C ASN A 35 -5.48 3.20 -4.94
N VAL A 36 -4.42 2.68 -5.58
CA VAL A 36 -4.55 1.57 -6.54
C VAL A 36 -5.07 0.32 -5.84
N SER A 37 -4.50 -0.02 -4.68
CA SER A 37 -4.92 -1.17 -3.88
C SER A 37 -6.40 -1.04 -3.47
N PHE A 38 -6.83 0.16 -3.06
CA PHE A 38 -8.20 0.41 -2.64
C PHE A 38 -9.20 0.37 -3.81
N ASP A 39 -8.87 1.01 -4.93
CA ASP A 39 -9.70 0.99 -6.14
C ASP A 39 -9.88 -0.46 -6.66
N LEU A 40 -8.82 -1.26 -6.65
CA LEU A 40 -8.88 -2.67 -7.04
C LEU A 40 -9.75 -3.50 -6.09
N LEU A 41 -9.68 -3.28 -4.77
CA LEU A 41 -10.61 -3.94 -3.83
C LEU A 41 -12.07 -3.63 -4.14
N TYR A 42 -12.39 -2.36 -4.44
CA TYR A 42 -13.75 -1.98 -4.85
C TYR A 42 -14.17 -2.63 -6.15
N GLN A 43 -13.25 -2.81 -7.10
CA GLN A 43 -13.53 -3.57 -8.32
C GLN A 43 -13.82 -5.04 -8.00
N LEU A 44 -13.09 -5.65 -7.07
CA LEU A 44 -13.31 -7.05 -6.69
C LEU A 44 -14.68 -7.32 -6.05
N LEU A 45 -15.38 -6.29 -5.52
CA LEU A 45 -16.76 -6.44 -5.01
C LEU A 45 -17.73 -7.03 -6.03
N LEU A 46 -17.45 -6.85 -7.33
CA LEU A 46 -18.31 -7.38 -8.39
C LEU A 46 -18.36 -8.92 -8.41
N TYR A 47 -17.39 -9.59 -7.78
CA TYR A 47 -17.33 -11.04 -7.65
C TYR A 47 -18.03 -11.57 -6.39
N GLY A 48 -18.52 -10.69 -5.51
CA GLY A 48 -19.36 -11.07 -4.37
C GLY A 48 -18.64 -11.98 -3.38
N ALA A 49 -19.05 -13.25 -3.29
CA ALA A 49 -18.45 -14.27 -2.43
C ALA A 49 -17.56 -15.27 -3.21
N ASP A 50 -17.34 -15.06 -4.51
CA ASP A 50 -16.54 -15.96 -5.35
C ASP A 50 -15.04 -15.66 -5.19
N GLU A 51 -14.47 -16.15 -4.07
CA GLU A 51 -13.05 -15.96 -3.72
C GLU A 51 -12.11 -16.50 -4.82
N ALA A 52 -12.45 -17.64 -5.42
CA ALA A 52 -11.65 -18.24 -6.49
C ALA A 52 -11.49 -17.28 -7.68
N LYS A 53 -12.58 -16.63 -8.11
CA LYS A 53 -12.49 -15.59 -9.14
C LYS A 53 -11.72 -14.37 -8.67
N MET A 54 -11.88 -13.93 -7.43
CA MET A 54 -11.11 -12.80 -6.92
C MET A 54 -9.60 -13.08 -6.96
N PHE A 55 -9.16 -14.25 -6.50
CA PHE A 55 -7.74 -14.64 -6.56
C PHE A 55 -7.23 -14.70 -8.01
N LEU A 56 -8.02 -15.25 -8.94
CA LEU A 56 -7.66 -15.25 -10.37
C LEU A 56 -7.51 -13.83 -10.94
N GLU A 57 -8.36 -12.89 -10.52
CA GLU A 57 -8.27 -11.49 -10.96
C GLU A 57 -7.08 -10.76 -10.33
N ILE A 58 -6.78 -11.01 -9.07
CA ILE A 58 -5.60 -10.46 -8.38
C ILE A 58 -4.31 -10.88 -9.09
N GLU A 59 -4.26 -12.11 -9.62
CA GLU A 59 -3.07 -12.59 -10.32
C GLU A 59 -2.83 -11.93 -11.68
N LYS A 60 -3.85 -11.32 -12.29
CA LYS A 60 -3.73 -10.61 -13.57
C LYS A 60 -2.98 -9.28 -13.40
N THR A 61 -1.65 -9.37 -13.46
CA THR A 61 -0.74 -8.21 -13.36
C THR A 61 -1.12 -7.09 -14.34
N GLU A 62 -1.59 -7.41 -15.54
CA GLU A 62 -2.03 -6.43 -16.55
C GLU A 62 -3.17 -5.52 -16.06
N ASN A 63 -4.13 -6.07 -15.31
CA ASN A 63 -5.23 -5.30 -14.73
C ASN A 63 -4.70 -4.31 -13.68
N ILE A 64 -3.80 -4.78 -12.82
CA ILE A 64 -3.15 -3.94 -11.80
C ILE A 64 -2.35 -2.82 -12.47
N LEU A 65 -1.54 -3.16 -13.49
CA LEU A 65 -0.73 -2.19 -14.24
C LEU A 65 -1.59 -1.12 -14.92
N THR A 66 -2.77 -1.50 -15.42
CA THR A 66 -3.71 -0.56 -16.05
C THR A 66 -4.24 0.47 -15.04
N VAL A 67 -4.66 0.03 -13.86
CA VAL A 67 -5.11 0.93 -12.78
C VAL A 67 -3.93 1.76 -12.26
N LEU A 68 -2.77 1.14 -12.06
CA LEU A 68 -1.54 1.79 -11.60
C LEU A 68 -1.14 2.97 -12.50
N ARG A 69 -1.16 2.80 -13.83
CA ARG A 69 -0.85 3.88 -14.78
C ARG A 69 -1.76 5.10 -14.63
N GLY A 70 -3.04 4.88 -14.29
CA GLY A 70 -3.98 5.96 -14.01
C GLY A 70 -3.55 6.80 -12.79
N PHE A 71 -3.10 6.13 -11.73
CA PHE A 71 -2.66 6.78 -10.49
C PHE A 71 -1.24 7.35 -10.57
N GLU A 72 -0.31 6.72 -11.31
CA GLU A 72 0.98 7.30 -11.68
C GLU A 72 0.78 8.69 -12.31
N LYS A 73 -0.14 8.79 -13.29
CA LYS A 73 -0.48 10.07 -13.93
C LYS A 73 -1.16 11.04 -12.96
N LYS A 74 -2.11 10.57 -12.16
CA LYS A 74 -2.88 11.40 -11.21
C LYS A 74 -1.97 12.09 -10.18
N TYR A 75 -0.99 11.37 -9.65
CA TYR A 75 -0.09 11.87 -8.60
C TYR A 75 1.27 12.35 -9.13
N GLY A 76 1.47 12.35 -10.46
CA GLY A 76 2.74 12.77 -11.08
C GLY A 76 3.93 11.93 -10.61
N TYR A 77 3.71 10.64 -10.39
CA TYR A 77 4.71 9.69 -9.92
C TYR A 77 5.21 8.83 -11.07
N LYS A 78 6.52 8.56 -11.09
CA LYS A 78 7.16 7.70 -12.08
C LYS A 78 8.18 6.81 -11.37
N PHE A 79 8.00 5.50 -11.47
CA PHE A 79 8.98 4.55 -10.93
C PHE A 79 10.36 4.78 -11.57
N VAL A 80 11.40 4.63 -10.75
CA VAL A 80 12.79 4.77 -11.19
C VAL A 80 13.23 3.64 -12.12
N ASP A 81 12.68 2.44 -11.93
CA ASP A 81 12.94 1.25 -12.73
C ASP A 81 11.80 0.22 -12.60
N ASP A 82 11.88 -0.84 -13.41
CA ASP A 82 10.91 -1.93 -13.43
C ASP A 82 10.92 -2.76 -12.15
N GLU A 83 12.04 -2.79 -11.41
CA GLU A 83 12.14 -3.52 -10.14
C GLU A 83 11.24 -2.87 -9.09
N SER A 84 11.33 -1.54 -8.90
CA SER A 84 10.44 -0.79 -8.01
C SER A 84 8.96 -0.89 -8.44
N LYS A 85 8.70 -0.90 -9.75
CA LYS A 85 7.33 -1.09 -10.25
C LYS A 85 6.77 -2.47 -9.93
N ASN A 86 7.56 -3.51 -10.16
CA ASN A 86 7.18 -4.90 -9.85
C ASN A 86 7.02 -5.13 -8.34
N ASN A 87 7.87 -4.51 -7.52
CA ASN A 87 7.74 -4.54 -6.06
C ASN A 87 6.43 -3.89 -5.60
N CYS A 88 6.06 -2.73 -6.17
CA CYS A 88 4.78 -2.08 -5.90
C CYS A 88 3.60 -2.98 -6.28
N VAL A 89 3.59 -3.57 -7.48
CA VAL A 89 2.56 -4.53 -7.91
C VAL A 89 2.48 -5.73 -6.96
N SER A 90 3.62 -6.26 -6.52
CA SER A 90 3.66 -7.38 -5.55
C SER A 90 3.04 -7.01 -4.21
N ARG A 91 3.30 -5.80 -3.69
CA ARG A 91 2.67 -5.30 -2.46
C ARG A 91 1.16 -5.08 -2.63
N ILE A 92 0.72 -4.54 -3.77
CA ILE A 92 -0.70 -4.42 -4.11
C ILE A 92 -1.36 -5.81 -4.06
N LYS A 93 -0.83 -6.80 -4.78
CA LYS A 93 -1.35 -8.18 -4.77
C LYS A 93 -1.44 -8.76 -3.36
N LYS A 94 -0.40 -8.58 -2.54
CA LYS A 94 -0.39 -9.04 -1.14
C LYS A 94 -1.50 -8.41 -0.32
N ARG A 95 -1.76 -7.11 -0.45
CA ARG A 95 -2.88 -6.45 0.23
C ARG A 95 -4.21 -7.00 -0.24
N LEU A 96 -4.42 -7.11 -1.56
CA LEU A 96 -5.66 -7.64 -2.11
C LEU A 96 -5.93 -9.06 -1.59
N ASN A 97 -4.93 -9.95 -1.66
CA ASN A 97 -5.04 -11.31 -1.14
C ASN A 97 -5.36 -11.34 0.35
N SER A 98 -4.68 -10.51 1.15
CA SER A 98 -4.93 -10.45 2.61
C SER A 98 -6.37 -10.06 2.90
N PHE A 99 -6.96 -9.13 2.15
CA PHE A 99 -8.36 -8.73 2.34
C PHE A 99 -9.35 -9.81 1.94
N VAL A 100 -9.08 -10.55 0.85
CA VAL A 100 -9.94 -11.65 0.41
C VAL A 100 -9.86 -12.85 1.36
N ILE A 101 -8.70 -13.12 1.95
CA ILE A 101 -8.49 -14.23 2.89
C ILE A 101 -9.17 -13.96 4.25
N GLU A 102 -9.08 -12.73 4.75
CA GLU A 102 -9.50 -12.39 6.13
C GLU A 102 -11.01 -12.22 6.28
N GLY A 103 -11.76 -12.05 5.19
CA GLY A 103 -13.21 -11.88 5.28
C GLY A 103 -13.92 -11.82 3.94
N VAL A 104 -15.25 -11.88 4.04
CA VAL A 104 -16.13 -11.74 2.88
C VAL A 104 -16.13 -10.30 2.40
N LEU A 105 -15.75 -10.08 1.14
CA LEU A 105 -15.63 -8.75 0.56
C LEU A 105 -17.01 -8.10 0.41
N THR A 106 -17.30 -7.12 1.28
CA THR A 106 -18.52 -6.30 1.23
C THR A 106 -18.16 -4.82 1.26
N GLU A 107 -19.07 -3.95 0.84
CA GLU A 107 -18.85 -2.49 0.95
C GLU A 107 -18.61 -2.05 2.41
N GLU A 108 -19.30 -2.68 3.36
CA GLU A 108 -19.11 -2.42 4.79
C GLU A 108 -17.73 -2.86 5.26
N TYR A 109 -17.30 -4.06 4.86
CA TYR A 109 -15.97 -4.56 5.16
C TYR A 109 -14.87 -3.69 4.55
N LEU A 110 -15.04 -3.17 3.32
CA LEU A 110 -14.08 -2.26 2.72
C LEU A 110 -14.00 -0.90 3.42
N LYS A 111 -15.12 -0.36 3.90
CA LYS A 111 -15.12 0.87 4.73
C LYS A 111 -14.38 0.67 6.04
N GLN A 112 -14.55 -0.48 6.70
CA GLN A 112 -13.73 -0.84 7.87
C GLN A 112 -12.26 -1.05 7.47
N GLY A 113 -12.05 -1.60 6.26
CA GLY A 113 -10.81 -1.77 5.54
C GLY A 113 -9.93 -0.52 5.45
N GLU A 114 -10.54 0.65 5.29
CA GLU A 114 -9.84 1.94 5.17
C GLU A 114 -8.91 2.21 6.35
N ILE A 115 -9.27 1.77 7.55
CA ILE A 115 -8.45 1.93 8.75
C ILE A 115 -7.16 1.11 8.61
N PHE A 116 -7.22 -0.09 8.05
CA PHE A 116 -6.04 -0.93 7.87
C PHE A 116 -5.07 -0.34 6.85
N PHE A 117 -5.61 0.24 5.77
CA PHE A 117 -4.83 1.01 4.80
C PHE A 117 -4.18 2.23 5.44
N TRP A 118 -4.94 2.96 6.26
CA TRP A 118 -4.46 4.14 6.96
C TRP A 118 -3.30 3.81 7.89
N ILE A 119 -3.42 2.75 8.68
CA ILE A 119 -2.36 2.33 9.60
C ILE A 119 -1.13 1.90 8.80
N GLU A 120 -1.28 1.10 7.75
CA GLU A 120 -0.13 0.68 6.97
C GLU A 120 0.61 1.84 6.29
N GLN A 121 -0.12 2.76 5.66
CA GLN A 121 0.47 3.95 5.07
C GLN A 121 1.18 4.80 6.12
N ARG A 122 0.55 4.98 7.29
CA ARG A 122 1.10 5.76 8.41
C ARG A 122 2.39 5.14 8.96
N VAL A 123 2.40 3.82 9.15
CA VAL A 123 3.59 3.08 9.57
C VAL A 123 4.70 3.25 8.54
N GLY A 124 4.39 3.14 7.24
CA GLY A 124 5.35 3.38 6.17
C GLY A 124 5.96 4.78 6.21
N GLU A 125 5.14 5.81 6.42
CA GLU A 125 5.59 7.20 6.53
C GLU A 125 6.47 7.43 7.76
N GLU A 126 6.02 7.04 8.95
CA GLU A 126 6.81 7.22 10.18
C GLU A 126 8.13 6.43 10.11
N MET A 127 8.10 5.19 9.62
CA MET A 127 9.31 4.41 9.44
C MET A 127 10.24 5.02 8.40
N SER A 128 9.72 5.71 7.38
CA SER A 128 10.57 6.42 6.42
C SER A 128 11.39 7.52 7.10
N VAL A 129 10.78 8.28 8.02
CA VAL A 129 11.49 9.30 8.82
C VAL A 129 12.63 8.66 9.62
N LYS A 130 12.37 7.50 10.25
CA LYS A 130 13.39 6.73 10.99
C LYS A 130 14.48 6.16 10.08
N VAL A 131 14.16 5.76 8.86
CA VAL A 131 15.15 5.34 7.85
C VAL A 131 16.05 6.51 7.46
N TYR A 132 15.49 7.69 7.20
CA TYR A 132 16.26 8.84 6.74
C TYR A 132 17.05 9.55 7.84
N SER A 133 16.71 9.34 9.11
CA SER A 133 17.51 9.83 10.25
C SER A 133 18.84 9.08 10.44
N ALA A 134 18.95 7.85 9.91
CA ALA A 134 20.21 7.12 9.92
C ALA A 134 21.22 7.73 8.93
N LYS A 135 22.49 7.82 9.34
CA LYS A 135 23.52 8.54 8.55
C LYS A 135 24.00 7.76 7.33
N GLN A 136 24.30 6.47 7.50
CA GLN A 136 24.94 5.65 6.46
C GLN A 136 23.94 4.74 5.75
N TYR A 137 24.13 4.51 4.44
CA TYR A 137 23.24 3.68 3.63
C TYR A 137 23.02 2.25 4.19
N PRO A 138 24.04 1.53 4.71
CA PRO A 138 23.82 0.22 5.32
C PRO A 138 22.86 0.26 6.52
N ASP A 139 22.94 1.31 7.35
CA ASP A 139 22.06 1.50 8.50
C ASP A 139 20.63 1.83 8.07
N LYS A 140 20.49 2.68 7.04
CA LYS A 140 19.18 2.97 6.41
C LYS A 140 18.51 1.69 5.94
N ARG A 141 19.25 0.87 5.18
CA ARG A 141 18.75 -0.41 4.65
C ARG A 141 18.38 -1.40 5.77
N LYS A 142 19.17 -1.46 6.84
CA LYS A 142 18.85 -2.27 8.03
C LYS A 142 17.57 -1.80 8.71
N MET A 143 17.36 -0.48 8.80
CA MET A 143 16.15 0.10 9.38
C MET A 143 14.89 -0.25 8.56
N CYS A 144 14.98 -0.29 7.23
CA CYS A 144 13.85 -0.72 6.38
C CYS A 144 13.32 -2.11 6.75
N TYR A 145 14.19 -3.02 7.21
CA TYR A 145 13.82 -4.38 7.61
C TYR A 145 13.71 -4.57 9.13
N ASN A 146 13.68 -3.49 9.91
CA ASN A 146 13.57 -3.58 11.36
C ASN A 146 12.15 -3.98 11.78
N LYS A 147 11.88 -5.30 11.72
CA LYS A 147 10.56 -5.89 12.03
C LYS A 147 10.05 -5.50 13.41
N ASN A 148 10.96 -5.37 14.39
CA ASN A 148 10.59 -5.01 15.76
C ASN A 148 10.08 -3.56 15.82
N GLU A 149 10.77 -2.64 15.16
CA GLU A 149 10.35 -1.23 15.13
C GLU A 149 9.06 -1.05 14.31
N ILE A 150 8.96 -1.69 13.14
CA ILE A 150 7.73 -1.67 12.33
C ILE A 150 6.54 -2.19 13.16
N LYS A 151 6.72 -3.33 13.84
CA LYS A 151 5.68 -3.91 14.70
C LYS A 151 5.31 -2.98 15.86
N LYS A 152 6.30 -2.34 16.48
CA LYS A 152 6.08 -1.38 17.57
C LYS A 152 5.21 -0.21 17.10
N VAL A 153 5.62 0.47 16.02
CA VAL A 153 4.89 1.61 15.43
C VAL A 153 3.47 1.20 15.05
N LYS A 154 3.31 0.05 14.38
CA LYS A 154 2.01 -0.49 14.04
C LYS A 154 1.13 -0.71 15.27
N ASN A 155 1.66 -1.32 16.33
CA ASN A 155 0.90 -1.59 17.54
C ASN A 155 0.42 -0.30 18.24
N ASP A 156 1.18 0.79 18.13
CA ASP A 156 0.77 2.08 18.66
C ASP A 156 -0.44 2.64 17.90
N TYR A 157 -0.44 2.54 16.56
CA TYR A 157 -1.59 2.93 15.74
C TYR A 157 -2.80 1.99 15.86
N GLU A 158 -2.60 0.69 16.08
CA GLU A 158 -3.70 -0.24 16.38
C GLU A 158 -4.45 0.17 17.66
N LYS A 159 -3.69 0.52 18.71
CA LYS A 159 -4.26 1.01 19.96
C LYS A 159 -5.01 2.32 19.74
N GLU A 160 -4.43 3.25 18.98
CA GLU A 160 -5.06 4.54 18.65
C GLU A 160 -6.40 4.35 17.93
N LYS A 161 -6.46 3.41 16.99
CA LYS A 161 -7.67 3.14 16.19
C LYS A 161 -8.61 2.12 16.84
N CYS A 162 -8.28 1.59 18.01
CA CYS A 162 -9.04 0.54 18.70
C CYS A 162 -9.32 -0.68 17.81
N ILE A 163 -8.35 -1.06 16.96
CA ILE A 163 -8.45 -2.25 16.11
C ILE A 163 -7.34 -3.25 16.41
N LYS A 164 -7.55 -4.50 16.00
CA LYS A 164 -6.58 -5.58 16.17
C LYS A 164 -6.46 -6.37 14.88
N TYR A 165 -5.26 -6.39 14.33
CA TYR A 165 -4.92 -7.19 13.16
C TYR A 165 -4.83 -8.67 13.56
N SER A 166 -5.16 -9.55 12.61
CA SER A 166 -4.81 -10.96 12.72
C SER A 166 -3.28 -11.14 12.70
N PRO A 167 -2.74 -12.27 13.24
CA PRO A 167 -1.32 -12.58 13.12
C PRO A 167 -0.81 -12.57 11.67
N GLU A 168 -1.64 -12.98 10.72
CA GLU A 168 -1.31 -13.03 9.31
C GLU A 168 -1.26 -11.63 8.68
N MET A 169 -2.24 -10.78 8.98
CA MET A 169 -2.21 -9.37 8.59
C MET A 169 -1.00 -8.65 9.18
N ILE A 170 -0.60 -8.95 10.42
CA ILE A 170 0.63 -8.40 11.04
C ILE A 170 1.86 -8.81 10.23
N HIS A 171 1.97 -10.10 9.89
CA HIS A 171 3.09 -10.59 9.10
C HIS A 171 3.16 -9.90 7.74
N ASN A 172 2.03 -9.86 7.03
CA ASN A 172 1.92 -9.23 5.72
C ASN A 172 2.30 -7.74 5.78
N ASN A 173 1.75 -7.01 6.75
CA ASN A 173 2.03 -5.59 6.96
C ASN A 173 3.52 -5.30 7.19
N ILE A 174 4.19 -6.10 8.03
CA ILE A 174 5.63 -5.94 8.28
C ILE A 174 6.44 -6.13 6.99
N VAL A 175 6.07 -7.13 6.18
CA VAL A 175 6.75 -7.44 4.92
C VAL A 175 6.50 -6.35 3.88
N THR A 176 5.26 -5.88 3.72
CA THR A 176 4.90 -4.85 2.74
C THR A 176 5.52 -3.50 3.12
N VAL A 177 5.47 -3.09 4.38
CA VAL A 177 6.13 -1.87 4.88
C VAL A 177 7.64 -1.94 4.62
N GLY A 178 8.30 -3.04 4.98
CA GLY A 178 9.75 -3.13 4.80
C GLY A 178 10.17 -3.07 3.33
N SER A 179 9.40 -3.71 2.44
CA SER A 179 9.61 -3.64 0.99
C SER A 179 9.37 -2.22 0.44
N PHE A 180 8.33 -1.53 0.91
CA PHE A 180 8.02 -0.15 0.54
C PHE A 180 9.16 0.81 0.92
N LEU A 181 9.71 0.68 2.14
CA LEU A 181 10.83 1.49 2.60
C LEU A 181 12.10 1.28 1.77
N VAL A 182 12.33 0.06 1.27
CA VAL A 182 13.47 -0.24 0.39
C VAL A 182 13.32 0.44 -0.96
N ASP A 183 12.13 0.44 -1.56
CA ASP A 183 11.90 1.13 -2.82
C ASP A 183 12.09 2.64 -2.67
N ILE A 184 11.58 3.24 -1.57
CA ILE A 184 11.82 4.66 -1.27
C ILE A 184 13.31 4.97 -1.14
N LEU A 185 14.07 4.13 -0.43
CA LEU A 185 15.50 4.31 -0.25
C LEU A 185 16.27 4.16 -1.59
N ARG A 186 15.83 3.25 -2.45
CA ARG A 186 16.38 3.06 -3.79
C ARG A 186 16.12 4.29 -4.67
N GLU A 187 14.89 4.80 -4.67
CA GLU A 187 14.49 5.97 -5.42
C GLU A 187 15.31 7.20 -5.04
N SER A 188 15.48 7.48 -3.75
CA SER A 188 16.31 8.62 -3.31
C SER A 188 17.78 8.48 -3.67
N THR A 189 18.31 7.25 -3.69
CA THR A 189 19.70 6.98 -4.10
C THR A 189 19.88 7.20 -5.61
N PHE A 190 18.90 6.78 -6.41
CA PHE A 190 18.91 6.96 -7.87
C PHE A 190 18.74 8.44 -8.27
N ILE A 191 17.91 9.19 -7.56
CA ILE A 191 17.82 10.65 -7.77
C ILE A 191 19.16 11.31 -7.48
N ARG A 192 19.83 10.94 -6.38
CA ARG A 192 21.15 11.50 -6.01
C ARG A 192 22.28 11.12 -6.96
N SER A 193 22.20 10.02 -7.69
CA SER A 193 23.26 9.64 -8.64
C SER A 193 23.15 10.37 -10.00
N LYS A 194 22.05 11.08 -10.24
CA LYS A 194 21.83 11.88 -11.45
C LYS A 194 22.23 13.35 -11.34
N TYR A 195 22.60 13.80 -10.15
CA TYR A 195 23.08 15.15 -9.84
C TYR A 195 24.47 15.09 -9.22
#